data_AF-A0A0N4WCC5-F1
#
_entry.id   AF-A0A0N4WCC5-F1
#
_cell.length_a   1.000
_cell.length_b   1.000
_cell.length_c   1.000
_cell.angle_alpha   90.00
_cell.angle_beta   90.00
_cell.angle_gamma   90.00
#
_symmetry.space_group_name_H-M   'P 1'
#
loop_
_entity.id
_entity.type
_entity.pdbx_description
1 polymer ?
#
loop_
_entity_poly.entity_id
_entity_poly.type
_entity_poly.pdbx_seq_one_letter_code
_entity_poly.pdbx_strand_id
1 'polypeptide(L)'
;MGWFLFERFYAIFWLVYPAFVSFFMSAITYPLGFGKYLAGEEVFSHTVHDFFIACSWIHDTPYSCPRAVNESWIGPNGDISIFHSLVAFQITFFILSIIASTLPVPAGIFMPVFVLGGAFGRYTGRLNGILLTMFQQDIFCYRRGSDEGELAETRKHRHVLSTNDIVPCAGLLSPWIDKFKRDMWTFPFDMRYSGAAAFCGAVTHTVSVAVIVFELTGQLVLLIPVMVESSTSPFLYYCI
;
A
#
# COMPACT_ATOMS: atom_id res chain seq x y z
N MET A 1 1.84 37.64 -27.24
CA MET A 1 2.91 38.49 -26.63
C MET A 1 3.24 38.12 -25.18
N GLY A 2 2.29 37.57 -24.39
CA GLY A 2 2.57 37.12 -23.01
C GLY A 2 3.54 35.93 -22.87
N TRP A 3 3.56 35.01 -23.86
CA TRP A 3 4.41 33.81 -23.82
C TRP A 3 5.91 34.13 -23.90
N PHE A 4 6.30 35.15 -24.69
CA PHE A 4 7.69 35.60 -24.83
C PHE A 4 8.24 36.36 -23.60
N LEU A 5 7.36 37.01 -22.83
CA LEU A 5 7.71 37.65 -21.55
C LEU A 5 7.86 36.62 -20.42
N PHE A 6 7.05 35.55 -20.46
CA PHE A 6 7.12 34.44 -19.51
C PHE A 6 8.44 33.66 -19.62
N GLU A 7 8.93 33.42 -20.85
CA GLU A 7 10.25 32.80 -21.07
C GLU A 7 11.42 33.66 -20.57
N ARG A 8 11.35 34.98 -20.77
CA ARG A 8 12.40 35.91 -20.29
C ARG A 8 12.44 36.06 -18.76
N PHE A 9 11.31 35.94 -18.08
CA PHE A 9 11.24 35.96 -16.62
C PHE A 9 11.76 34.64 -16.01
N TYR A 10 11.46 33.50 -16.65
CA TYR A 10 11.97 32.19 -16.26
C TYR A 10 13.49 32.08 -16.45
N ALA A 11 14.09 32.70 -17.47
CA ALA A 11 15.53 32.62 -17.70
C ALA A 11 16.40 33.30 -16.62
N ILE A 12 15.88 34.31 -15.91
CA ILE A 12 16.61 35.06 -14.86
C ILE A 12 16.36 34.47 -13.46
N PHE A 13 15.15 33.96 -13.21
CA PHE A 13 14.76 33.32 -11.94
C PHE A 13 14.75 31.78 -12.00
N TRP A 14 15.36 31.19 -13.05
CA TRP A 14 15.33 29.75 -13.34
C TRP A 14 15.81 28.89 -12.17
N LEU A 15 16.74 29.40 -11.36
CA LEU A 15 17.33 28.69 -10.22
C LEU A 15 16.57 28.95 -8.90
N VAL A 16 15.91 30.11 -8.77
CA VAL A 16 15.19 30.49 -7.55
C VAL A 16 13.96 29.60 -7.34
N TYR A 17 13.23 29.30 -8.41
CA TYR A 17 12.03 28.47 -8.32
C TYR A 17 12.32 27.01 -7.92
N PRO A 18 13.25 26.27 -8.56
CA PRO A 18 13.68 24.95 -8.10
C PRO A 18 14.31 24.96 -6.71
N ALA A 19 15.05 26.01 -6.32
CA ALA A 19 15.63 26.13 -4.99
C ALA A 19 14.56 26.29 -3.90
N PHE A 20 13.50 27.04 -4.20
CA PHE A 20 12.35 27.16 -3.29
C PHE A 20 11.59 25.83 -3.18
N VAL A 21 11.31 25.17 -4.31
CA VAL A 21 10.64 23.86 -4.31
C VAL A 21 11.45 22.80 -3.58
N SER A 22 12.77 22.74 -3.78
CA SER A 22 13.64 21.80 -3.08
C SER A 22 13.71 22.06 -1.59
N PHE A 23 13.69 23.34 -1.16
CA PHE A 23 13.58 23.70 0.25
C PHE A 23 12.28 23.17 0.88
N PHE A 24 11.14 23.35 0.21
CA PHE A 24 9.86 22.82 0.68
C PHE A 24 9.82 21.29 0.72
N MET A 25 10.32 20.63 -0.32
CA MET A 25 10.44 19.17 -0.38
C MET A 25 11.33 18.63 0.75
N SER A 26 12.44 19.31 1.04
CA SER A 26 13.35 18.93 2.12
C SER A 26 12.71 19.17 3.49
N ALA A 27 11.96 20.25 3.68
CA ALA A 27 11.27 20.54 4.94
C ALA A 27 10.22 19.47 5.27
N ILE A 28 9.46 19.02 4.26
CA ILE A 28 8.40 18.00 4.42
C ILE A 28 9.00 16.60 4.61
N THR A 29 10.04 16.25 3.83
CA THR A 29 10.67 14.92 3.86
C THR A 29 11.65 14.75 5.02
N TYR A 30 11.89 15.78 5.82
CA TYR A 30 12.86 15.74 6.92
C TYR A 30 12.49 14.64 7.95
N PRO A 31 13.36 13.63 8.18
CA PRO A 31 13.01 12.40 8.90
C PRO A 31 12.67 12.62 10.38
N LEU A 32 13.29 13.61 11.03
CA LEU A 32 13.02 13.94 12.44
C LEU A 32 11.70 14.73 12.62
N GLY A 33 11.17 15.32 11.55
CA GLY A 33 9.92 16.08 11.57
C GLY A 33 8.75 15.25 11.06
N PHE A 34 8.11 15.75 10.01
CA PHE A 34 6.97 15.10 9.38
C PHE A 34 7.38 13.83 8.60
N GLY A 35 8.63 13.75 8.13
CA GLY A 35 9.19 12.60 7.44
C GLY A 35 9.19 11.30 8.25
N LYS A 36 9.06 11.36 9.59
CA LYS A 36 8.88 10.19 10.47
C LYS A 36 7.67 9.34 10.06
N TYR A 37 6.60 9.97 9.57
CA TYR A 37 5.39 9.26 9.12
C TYR A 37 5.50 8.71 7.69
N LEU A 38 6.53 9.13 6.95
CA LEU A 38 6.71 8.81 5.53
C LEU A 38 7.81 7.77 5.29
N ALA A 39 8.43 7.22 6.34
CA ALA A 39 9.67 6.46 6.23
C ALA A 39 10.76 7.27 5.49
N GLY A 40 10.87 8.57 5.80
CA GLY A 40 11.74 9.52 5.09
C GLY A 40 13.26 9.32 5.29
N GLU A 41 13.67 8.35 6.10
CA GLU A 41 15.07 7.93 6.25
C GLU A 41 15.51 6.99 5.10
N GLU A 42 14.55 6.31 4.47
CA GLU A 42 14.82 5.33 3.43
C GLU A 42 14.80 5.96 2.03
N VAL A 43 15.67 5.45 1.15
CA VAL A 43 15.67 5.86 -0.26
C VAL A 43 14.35 5.42 -0.91
N PHE A 44 13.79 6.28 -1.77
CA PHE A 44 12.51 6.03 -2.44
C PHE A 44 12.41 4.62 -3.07
N SER A 45 13.48 4.11 -3.69
CA SER A 45 13.49 2.76 -4.28
C SER A 45 13.20 1.64 -3.28
N HIS A 46 13.65 1.77 -2.03
CA HIS A 46 13.36 0.80 -0.97
C HIS A 46 11.89 0.92 -0.53
N THR A 47 11.38 2.14 -0.40
CA THR A 47 9.97 2.38 -0.04
C THR A 47 9.00 1.79 -1.09
N VAL A 48 9.34 1.87 -2.38
CA VAL A 48 8.56 1.24 -3.45
C VAL A 48 8.48 -0.27 -3.23
N HIS A 49 9.61 -0.90 -2.96
CA HIS A 49 9.66 -2.33 -2.73
C HIS A 49 8.81 -2.73 -1.52
N ASP A 50 8.89 -1.96 -0.42
CA ASP A 50 8.10 -2.20 0.78
C ASP A 50 6.59 -2.22 0.53
N PHE A 51 6.09 -1.44 -0.44
CA PHE A 51 4.68 -1.47 -0.86
C PHE A 51 4.30 -2.68 -1.71
N PHE A 52 5.24 -3.39 -2.34
CA PHE A 52 4.94 -4.56 -3.18
C PHE A 52 5.31 -5.90 -2.53
N ILE A 53 6.04 -5.94 -1.41
CA ILE A 53 6.35 -7.19 -0.67
C ILE A 53 5.07 -7.89 -0.20
N ALA A 54 4.86 -9.17 -0.53
CA ALA A 54 3.76 -10.01 -0.02
C ALA A 54 3.82 -10.32 1.49
N CYS A 55 3.62 -9.29 2.32
CA CYS A 55 3.50 -9.39 3.77
C CYS A 55 2.42 -8.45 4.31
N SER A 56 1.87 -8.79 5.47
CA SER A 56 0.84 -8.02 6.16
C SER A 56 1.43 -7.29 7.36
N TRP A 57 1.03 -6.03 7.58
CA TRP A 57 1.32 -5.27 8.80
C TRP A 57 0.36 -5.63 9.94
N ILE A 58 0.11 -6.92 10.12
CA ILE A 58 -0.67 -7.51 11.20
C ILE A 58 0.30 -8.34 12.03
N HIS A 59 0.42 -7.99 13.31
CA HIS A 59 1.24 -8.71 14.27
C HIS A 59 0.70 -10.15 14.47
N ASP A 60 1.62 -11.10 14.69
CA ASP A 60 1.32 -12.49 15.05
C ASP A 60 0.57 -13.30 14.00
N THR A 61 0.84 -13.03 12.72
CA THR A 61 0.42 -13.89 11.60
C THR A 61 1.63 -14.54 10.91
N PRO A 62 1.48 -15.73 10.32
CA PRO A 62 2.56 -16.38 9.55
C PRO A 62 3.02 -15.57 8.33
N TYR A 63 2.28 -14.51 7.96
CA TYR A 63 2.57 -13.61 6.84
C TYR A 63 2.99 -12.20 7.29
N SER A 64 3.49 -12.06 8.53
CA SER A 64 3.97 -10.79 9.07
C SER A 64 5.15 -10.23 8.26
N CYS A 65 5.21 -8.91 8.10
CA CYS A 65 6.34 -8.25 7.46
C CYS A 65 7.64 -8.42 8.26
N PRO A 66 8.81 -8.41 7.58
CA PRO A 66 10.11 -8.39 8.23
C PRO A 66 10.21 -7.20 9.21
N ARG A 67 10.93 -7.41 10.31
CA ARG A 67 11.07 -6.43 11.39
C ARG A 67 11.61 -5.08 10.91
N ALA A 68 12.55 -5.08 9.96
CA ALA A 68 13.11 -3.85 9.37
C ALA A 68 12.04 -2.96 8.72
N VAL A 69 11.14 -3.56 7.93
CA VAL A 69 10.01 -2.84 7.31
C VAL A 69 9.06 -2.33 8.40
N ASN A 70 8.77 -3.15 9.40
CA ASN A 70 7.84 -2.76 10.46
C ASN A 70 8.37 -1.56 11.29
N GLU A 71 9.66 -1.56 11.61
CA GLU A 71 10.31 -0.49 12.36
C GLU A 71 10.36 0.85 11.58
N SER A 72 10.53 0.79 10.26
CA SER A 72 10.54 2.00 9.40
C SER A 72 9.17 2.71 9.34
N TRP A 73 8.07 1.94 9.38
CA TRP A 73 6.70 2.49 9.22
C TRP A 73 5.93 2.75 10.52
N ILE A 74 6.25 2.02 11.59
CA ILE A 74 5.59 2.12 12.91
C ILE A 74 6.48 2.85 13.93
N GLY A 75 7.78 2.99 13.61
CA GLY A 75 8.79 3.53 14.50
C GLY A 75 9.31 2.48 15.50
N PRO A 76 10.45 2.75 16.16
CA PRO A 76 11.14 1.77 17.02
C PRO A 76 10.34 1.34 18.25
N ASN A 77 9.42 2.18 18.74
CA ASN A 77 8.62 1.92 19.94
C ASN A 77 7.16 1.57 19.64
N GLY A 78 6.75 1.55 18.36
CA GLY A 78 5.36 1.27 18.00
C GLY A 78 4.37 2.42 18.23
N ASP A 79 4.86 3.66 18.42
CA ASP A 79 4.03 4.81 18.82
C ASP A 79 3.05 5.27 17.73
N ILE A 80 3.25 4.86 16.47
CA ILE A 80 2.50 5.35 15.31
C ILE A 80 1.66 4.23 14.73
N SER A 81 0.35 4.46 14.57
CA SER A 81 -0.48 3.53 13.83
C SER A 81 -0.12 3.56 12.34
N ILE A 82 0.10 2.37 11.78
CA ILE A 82 0.35 2.13 10.35
C ILE A 82 -0.71 2.73 9.41
N PHE A 83 -1.97 2.84 9.85
CA PHE A 83 -3.00 3.53 9.07
C PHE A 83 -2.68 5.01 8.89
N HIS A 84 -2.18 5.64 9.94
CA HIS A 84 -1.84 7.05 9.93
C HIS A 84 -0.63 7.31 9.03
N SER A 85 0.40 6.46 9.06
CA SER A 85 1.56 6.59 8.17
C SER A 85 1.20 6.35 6.69
N LEU A 86 0.37 5.35 6.38
CA LEU A 86 -0.09 5.12 4.99
C LEU A 86 -0.92 6.29 4.43
N VAL A 87 -1.84 6.85 5.22
CA VAL A 87 -2.63 8.01 4.80
C VAL A 87 -1.75 9.26 4.69
N ALA A 88 -0.83 9.48 5.63
CA ALA A 88 0.12 10.58 5.56
C ALA A 88 1.02 10.49 4.32
N PHE A 89 1.51 9.29 3.99
CA PHE A 89 2.26 9.03 2.77
C PHE A 89 1.45 9.39 1.52
N GLN A 90 0.21 8.90 1.42
CA GLN A 90 -0.67 9.15 0.28
C GLN A 90 -0.91 10.64 0.03
N ILE A 91 -1.31 11.37 1.07
CA ILE A 91 -1.63 12.82 0.96
C ILE A 91 -0.37 13.58 0.57
N THR A 92 0.75 13.29 1.22
CA THR A 92 1.97 14.06 1.05
C THR A 92 2.60 13.83 -0.31
N PHE A 93 2.80 12.57 -0.72
CA PHE A 93 3.37 12.26 -2.03
C PHE A 93 2.46 12.72 -3.18
N PHE A 94 1.14 12.76 -2.98
CA PHE A 94 0.23 13.37 -3.95
C PHE A 94 0.52 14.87 -4.15
N ILE A 95 0.61 15.65 -3.06
CA ILE A 95 0.95 17.08 -3.13
C ILE A 95 2.36 17.30 -3.67
N LEU A 96 3.34 16.50 -3.23
CA LEU A 96 4.71 16.57 -3.73
C LEU A 96 4.78 16.27 -5.23
N SER A 97 3.98 15.34 -5.75
CA SER A 97 3.92 15.03 -7.18
C SER A 97 3.38 16.20 -8.01
N ILE A 98 2.38 16.94 -7.50
CA ILE A 98 1.84 18.14 -8.14
C ILE A 98 2.92 19.22 -8.19
N ILE A 99 3.58 19.51 -7.06
CA ILE A 99 4.65 20.51 -6.98
C ILE A 99 5.87 20.11 -7.84
N ALA A 100 6.17 18.81 -7.96
CA ALA A 100 7.25 18.34 -8.82
C ALA A 100 6.92 18.53 -10.32
N SER A 101 5.65 18.36 -10.70
CA SER A 101 5.21 18.53 -12.10
C SER A 101 5.27 19.97 -12.61
N THR A 102 5.30 20.96 -11.72
CA THR A 102 5.40 22.38 -12.10
C THR A 102 6.83 22.85 -12.39
N LEU A 103 7.84 21.99 -12.15
CA LEU A 103 9.22 22.27 -12.49
C LEU A 103 9.45 22.16 -14.00
N PRO A 104 10.15 23.11 -14.66
CA PRO A 104 10.50 23.03 -16.08
C PRO A 104 11.67 22.06 -16.29
N VAL A 105 11.56 20.84 -15.76
CA VAL A 105 12.57 19.78 -15.84
C VAL A 105 11.87 18.54 -16.40
N PRO A 106 12.44 17.85 -17.40
CA PRO A 106 11.89 16.60 -17.89
C PRO A 106 12.00 15.51 -16.81
N ALA A 107 10.94 15.31 -16.03
CA ALA A 107 10.81 14.28 -15.01
C ALA A 107 9.56 13.43 -15.27
N GLY A 108 9.67 12.11 -15.11
CA GLY A 108 8.56 11.20 -15.34
C GLY A 108 7.59 11.16 -14.16
N ILE A 109 6.31 11.48 -14.40
CA ILE A 109 5.24 11.41 -13.39
C ILE A 109 4.75 9.98 -13.09
N PHE A 110 5.12 9.01 -13.94
CA PHE A 110 4.57 7.65 -13.88
C PHE A 110 4.94 6.91 -12.59
N MET A 111 6.20 6.97 -12.16
CA MET A 111 6.68 6.25 -10.98
C MET A 111 6.02 6.70 -9.66
N PRO A 112 5.95 8.00 -9.31
CA PRO A 112 5.29 8.42 -8.07
C PRO A 112 3.79 8.10 -8.06
N VAL A 113 3.10 8.21 -9.20
CA VAL A 113 1.69 7.83 -9.33
C VAL A 113 1.50 6.32 -9.14
N PHE A 114 2.42 5.50 -9.65
CA PHE A 114 2.38 4.05 -9.48
C PHE A 114 2.51 3.64 -8.01
N VAL A 115 3.42 4.28 -7.29
CA VAL A 115 3.64 4.02 -5.86
C VAL A 115 2.46 4.49 -5.02
N LEU A 116 1.88 5.65 -5.34
CA LEU A 116 0.64 6.13 -4.70
C LEU A 116 -0.51 5.13 -4.87
N GLY A 117 -0.69 4.57 -6.08
CA GLY A 117 -1.70 3.53 -6.29
C GLY A 117 -1.41 2.24 -5.50
N GLY A 118 -0.15 1.85 -5.37
CA GLY A 118 0.26 0.70 -4.54
C GLY A 118 0.00 0.91 -3.04
N ALA A 119 0.28 2.12 -2.53
CA ALA A 119 -0.03 2.51 -1.17
C ALA A 119 -1.54 2.52 -0.90
N PHE A 120 -2.34 3.05 -1.84
CA PHE A 120 -3.80 3.01 -1.78
C PHE A 120 -4.32 1.57 -1.79
N GLY A 121 -3.76 0.69 -2.62
CA GLY A 121 -4.07 -0.73 -2.67
C GLY A 121 -3.77 -1.48 -1.35
N ARG A 122 -2.71 -1.08 -0.64
CA ARG A 122 -2.44 -1.60 0.72
C ARG A 122 -3.44 -1.12 1.75
N TYR A 123 -3.85 0.14 1.66
CA TYR A 123 -4.86 0.70 2.55
C TYR A 123 -6.20 -0.03 2.38
N THR A 124 -6.68 -0.19 1.15
CA THR A 124 -7.93 -0.90 0.84
C THR A 124 -7.84 -2.40 1.14
N GLY A 125 -6.71 -3.06 0.84
CA GLY A 125 -6.50 -4.47 1.17
C GLY A 125 -6.61 -4.74 2.68
N ARG A 126 -6.11 -3.83 3.51
CA ARG A 126 -6.25 -3.92 4.98
C ARG A 126 -7.68 -3.67 5.46
N LEU A 127 -8.37 -2.68 4.88
CA LEU A 127 -9.79 -2.44 5.19
C LEU A 127 -10.66 -3.65 4.84
N ASN A 128 -10.44 -4.24 3.66
CA ASN A 128 -11.13 -5.45 3.23
C ASN A 128 -10.81 -6.63 4.17
N GLY A 129 -9.55 -6.79 4.60
CA GLY A 129 -9.17 -7.80 5.59
C GLY A 129 -9.91 -7.63 6.92
N ILE A 130 -9.99 -6.39 7.44
CA ILE A 130 -10.71 -6.10 8.69
C ILE A 130 -12.21 -6.29 8.52
N LEU A 131 -12.79 -5.79 7.43
CA LEU A 131 -14.21 -5.94 7.13
C LEU A 131 -14.61 -7.42 7.04
N LEU A 132 -13.77 -8.24 6.41
CA LEU A 132 -13.98 -9.69 6.38
C LEU A 132 -13.89 -10.32 7.77
N THR A 133 -12.98 -9.87 8.64
CA THR A 133 -12.97 -10.36 10.04
C THR A 133 -14.20 -9.92 10.83
N MET A 134 -14.72 -8.71 10.59
CA MET A 134 -15.97 -8.25 11.20
C MET A 134 -17.18 -9.04 10.66
N PHE A 135 -17.23 -9.31 9.35
CA PHE A 135 -18.28 -10.12 8.74
C PHE A 135 -18.21 -11.59 9.15
N GLN A 136 -17.00 -12.13 9.36
CA GLN A 136 -16.81 -13.50 9.85
C GLN A 136 -17.30 -13.66 11.31
N GLN A 137 -17.30 -12.60 12.13
CA GLN A 137 -17.82 -12.64 13.50
C GLN A 137 -19.33 -12.86 13.57
N ASP A 138 -20.10 -12.43 12.57
CA ASP A 138 -21.56 -12.67 12.53
C ASP A 138 -21.91 -14.13 12.20
N ILE A 139 -20.98 -14.93 11.65
CA ILE A 139 -21.19 -16.36 11.34
C ILE A 139 -20.46 -17.30 12.33
N PHE A 140 -19.37 -16.86 12.98
CA PHE A 140 -18.57 -17.69 13.88
C PHE A 140 -18.52 -17.11 15.31
N CYS A 141 -19.18 -17.80 16.24
CA CYS A 141 -18.93 -17.63 17.68
C CYS A 141 -17.45 -17.94 17.98
N TYR A 142 -16.63 -16.92 18.19
CA TYR A 142 -15.29 -17.06 18.74
C TYR A 142 -15.39 -17.25 20.26
N ARG A 143 -15.06 -18.44 20.78
CA ARG A 143 -14.87 -18.65 22.22
C ARG A 143 -13.57 -17.96 22.64
N ARG A 144 -13.68 -16.74 23.15
CA ARG A 144 -12.59 -16.05 23.84
C ARG A 144 -12.33 -16.76 25.17
N GLY A 145 -11.31 -17.62 25.21
CA GLY A 145 -10.74 -18.12 26.45
C GLY A 145 -10.11 -16.97 27.20
N SER A 146 -10.61 -16.73 28.41
CA SER A 146 -10.09 -15.76 29.37
C SER A 146 -8.92 -16.42 30.10
N ASP A 147 -7.69 -15.99 29.84
CA ASP A 147 -6.56 -16.38 30.68
C ASP A 147 -6.31 -15.28 31.74
N GLU A 148 -7.05 -15.36 32.85
CA GLU A 148 -6.56 -14.87 34.14
C GLU A 148 -6.26 -16.11 35.01
N GLY A 149 -4.97 -16.33 35.28
CA GLY A 149 -4.47 -17.30 36.26
C GLY A 149 -3.71 -18.46 35.65
N GLU A 150 -2.38 -18.38 35.58
CA GLU A 150 -1.48 -19.06 36.54
C GLU A 150 0.00 -18.92 36.08
N LEU A 151 0.84 -18.35 36.93
CA LEU A 151 2.30 -18.49 36.82
C LEU A 151 2.67 -19.97 36.96
N ALA A 152 3.40 -20.55 36.00
CA ALA A 152 4.48 -21.51 36.27
C ALA A 152 5.22 -21.91 34.99
N GLU A 153 6.46 -21.42 34.89
CA GLU A 153 7.67 -22.22 34.73
C GLU A 153 7.71 -23.38 33.69
N THR A 154 8.73 -23.28 32.84
CA THR A 154 9.50 -24.34 32.16
C THR A 154 9.20 -24.68 30.70
N ARG A 155 10.27 -24.50 29.90
CA ARG A 155 10.79 -25.47 28.91
C ARG A 155 10.25 -25.38 27.48
N LYS A 156 10.90 -24.49 26.71
CA LYS A 156 11.69 -24.85 25.51
C LYS A 156 11.31 -26.20 24.90
N HIS A 157 10.52 -26.20 23.82
CA HIS A 157 10.68 -27.02 22.61
C HIS A 157 9.44 -26.90 21.71
N ARG A 158 9.61 -26.24 20.55
CA ARG A 158 8.99 -26.55 19.25
C ARG A 158 7.66 -27.32 19.32
N HIS A 159 6.53 -26.63 19.19
CA HIS A 159 5.31 -27.23 18.65
C HIS A 159 4.63 -26.27 17.66
N VAL A 160 4.59 -26.74 16.43
CA VAL A 160 3.86 -26.21 15.28
C VAL A 160 2.40 -26.01 15.69
N LEU A 161 1.85 -24.80 15.56
CA LEU A 161 0.42 -24.55 15.65
C LEU A 161 -0.26 -25.30 14.50
N SER A 162 -0.77 -26.49 14.83
CA SER A 162 -1.49 -27.37 13.94
C SER A 162 -2.86 -26.79 13.66
N THR A 163 -3.24 -26.75 12.38
CA THR A 163 -4.51 -26.28 11.82
C THR A 163 -5.76 -27.07 12.25
N ASN A 164 -5.70 -27.82 13.35
CA ASN A 164 -6.69 -28.83 13.69
C ASN A 164 -7.82 -28.36 14.63
N ASP A 165 -7.80 -27.12 15.14
CA ASP A 165 -8.80 -26.66 16.12
C ASP A 165 -9.87 -25.68 15.57
N ILE A 166 -9.98 -25.53 14.25
CA ILE A 166 -11.05 -24.73 13.63
C ILE A 166 -12.13 -25.68 13.09
N VAL A 167 -13.17 -25.93 13.89
CA VAL A 167 -14.35 -26.70 13.45
C VAL A 167 -15.47 -25.75 13.00
N PRO A 168 -15.93 -25.79 11.73
CA PRO A 168 -17.08 -25.01 11.25
C PRO A 168 -18.42 -25.57 11.74
N CYS A 169 -19.28 -24.72 12.33
CA CYS A 169 -20.70 -24.99 12.52
C CYS A 169 -21.47 -24.78 11.21
N ALA A 170 -21.34 -25.68 10.23
CA ALA A 170 -22.34 -25.96 9.18
C ALA A 170 -21.69 -26.84 8.09
N GLY A 171 -21.90 -28.15 8.18
CA GLY A 171 -21.52 -29.09 7.12
C GLY A 171 -22.50 -28.99 5.96
N LEU A 172 -22.05 -28.53 4.79
CA LEU A 172 -22.46 -28.94 3.42
C LEU A 172 -21.96 -28.00 2.30
N LEU A 173 -21.32 -26.86 2.60
CA LEU A 173 -20.65 -25.99 1.61
C LEU A 173 -19.13 -25.87 1.82
N SER A 174 -18.54 -26.78 2.61
CA SER A 174 -17.17 -26.66 3.11
C SER A 174 -16.06 -26.60 2.05
N PRO A 175 -16.04 -27.38 0.94
CA PRO A 175 -14.88 -27.35 0.05
C PRO A 175 -14.77 -26.05 -0.75
N TRP A 176 -15.92 -25.47 -1.10
CA TRP A 176 -15.99 -24.22 -1.86
C TRP A 176 -15.73 -23.01 -0.96
N ILE A 177 -16.23 -23.01 0.27
CA ILE A 177 -15.95 -21.96 1.26
C ILE A 177 -14.49 -22.02 1.72
N ASP A 178 -13.90 -23.21 1.86
CA ASP A 178 -12.49 -23.36 2.25
C ASP A 178 -11.55 -22.99 1.10
N LYS A 179 -11.92 -23.30 -0.15
CA LYS A 179 -11.21 -22.80 -1.34
C LYS A 179 -11.34 -21.28 -1.45
N PHE A 180 -12.55 -20.74 -1.29
CA PHE A 180 -12.79 -19.30 -1.26
C PHE A 180 -12.02 -18.62 -0.12
N LYS A 181 -11.95 -19.19 1.09
CA LYS A 181 -11.15 -18.70 2.22
C LYS A 181 -9.65 -18.73 1.96
N ARG A 182 -9.11 -19.79 1.35
CA ARG A 182 -7.68 -19.87 0.98
C ARG A 182 -7.33 -18.86 -0.11
N ASP A 183 -8.20 -18.70 -1.09
CA ASP A 183 -8.04 -17.70 -2.13
C ASP A 183 -8.17 -16.30 -1.50
N MET A 184 -9.10 -16.08 -0.55
CA MET A 184 -9.41 -14.81 0.14
C MET A 184 -8.20 -14.16 0.86
N TRP A 185 -7.31 -14.97 1.44
CA TRP A 185 -6.05 -14.48 2.06
C TRP A 185 -4.94 -14.15 1.04
N THR A 186 -5.10 -14.57 -0.21
CA THR A 186 -4.21 -14.20 -1.33
C THR A 186 -4.59 -12.82 -1.89
N PHE A 187 -5.88 -12.44 -1.86
CA PHE A 187 -6.35 -11.14 -2.36
C PHE A 187 -5.77 -9.88 -1.69
N PRO A 188 -5.48 -9.77 -0.37
CA PRO A 188 -4.90 -8.53 0.18
C PRO A 188 -3.51 -8.23 -0.40
N PHE A 189 -2.83 -9.24 -0.96
CA PHE A 189 -1.58 -9.07 -1.67
C PHE A 189 -1.75 -8.58 -3.10
N ASP A 190 -2.86 -8.95 -3.73
CA ASP A 190 -3.19 -8.59 -5.11
C ASP A 190 -3.69 -7.14 -5.22
N MET A 191 -4.40 -6.65 -4.19
CA MET A 191 -4.94 -5.28 -4.11
C MET A 191 -3.87 -4.19 -4.30
N ARG A 192 -2.61 -4.49 -4.02
CA ARG A 192 -1.47 -3.55 -4.13
C ARG A 192 -1.09 -3.30 -5.57
N TYR A 193 -1.07 -4.37 -6.37
CA TYR A 193 -0.82 -4.31 -7.80
C TYR A 193 -2.03 -3.79 -8.56
N SER A 194 -3.22 -4.22 -8.14
CA SER A 194 -4.50 -3.73 -8.66
C SER A 194 -4.69 -2.22 -8.42
N GLY A 195 -4.46 -1.73 -7.19
CA GLY A 195 -4.52 -0.31 -6.85
C GLY A 195 -3.49 0.53 -7.61
N ALA A 196 -2.27 0.01 -7.78
CA ALA A 196 -1.23 0.63 -8.60
C ALA A 196 -1.67 0.75 -10.07
N ALA A 197 -2.19 -0.34 -10.65
CA ALA A 197 -2.66 -0.38 -12.03
C ALA A 197 -3.86 0.54 -12.27
N ALA A 198 -4.85 0.51 -11.38
CA ALA A 198 -6.09 1.28 -11.53
C ALA A 198 -5.85 2.79 -11.41
N PHE A 199 -5.03 3.22 -10.44
CA PHE A 199 -4.72 4.64 -10.24
C PHE A 199 -3.84 5.19 -11.37
N CYS A 200 -2.78 4.46 -11.76
CA CYS A 200 -1.97 4.86 -12.90
C CYS A 200 -2.76 4.87 -14.20
N GLY A 201 -3.54 3.81 -14.49
CA GLY A 201 -4.35 3.72 -15.69
C GLY A 201 -5.40 4.83 -15.79
N ALA A 202 -5.96 5.26 -14.66
CA ALA A 202 -6.86 6.41 -14.60
C ALA A 202 -6.14 7.73 -14.94
N VAL A 203 -4.95 7.97 -14.38
CA VAL A 203 -4.19 9.20 -14.62
C VAL A 203 -3.61 9.28 -16.04
N THR A 204 -3.18 8.14 -16.60
CA THR A 204 -2.57 8.09 -17.94
C THR A 204 -3.58 7.83 -19.05
N HIS A 205 -4.83 7.47 -18.73
CA HIS A 205 -5.82 6.98 -19.69
C HIS A 205 -5.30 5.80 -20.54
N THR A 206 -4.55 4.87 -19.93
CA THR A 206 -3.99 3.71 -20.66
C THR A 206 -4.23 2.40 -19.93
N VAL A 207 -4.53 1.36 -20.71
CA VAL A 207 -4.62 -0.03 -20.21
C VAL A 207 -3.24 -0.71 -20.18
N SER A 208 -2.21 -0.11 -20.80
CA SER A 208 -0.84 -0.63 -20.83
C SER A 208 -0.20 -0.81 -19.45
N VAL A 209 -0.70 -0.09 -18.43
CA VAL A 209 -0.23 -0.21 -17.05
C VAL A 209 -0.45 -1.62 -16.48
N ALA A 210 -1.55 -2.28 -16.86
CA ALA A 210 -1.81 -3.64 -16.43
C ALA A 210 -0.75 -4.64 -16.98
N VAL A 211 -0.25 -4.40 -18.19
CA VAL A 211 0.86 -5.18 -18.77
C VAL A 211 2.16 -4.92 -18.02
N ILE A 212 2.43 -3.66 -17.64
CA ILE A 212 3.61 -3.32 -16.82
C ILE A 212 3.56 -4.06 -15.46
N VAL A 213 2.40 -4.07 -14.81
CA VAL A 213 2.21 -4.79 -13.54
C VAL A 213 2.36 -6.30 -13.70
N PHE A 214 1.89 -6.85 -14.82
CA PHE A 214 2.09 -8.25 -15.16
C PHE A 214 3.57 -8.61 -15.28
N GLU A 215 4.35 -7.84 -16.04
CA GLU A 215 5.80 -8.06 -16.19
C GLU A 215 6.54 -7.96 -14.85
N LEU A 216 6.12 -7.04 -13.96
CA LEU A 216 6.73 -6.87 -12.64
C LEU A 216 6.39 -7.99 -11.65
N THR A 217 5.23 -8.64 -11.80
CA THR A 217 4.78 -9.71 -10.88
C THR A 217 5.15 -11.10 -11.34
N GLY A 218 5.27 -11.33 -12.65
CA GLY A 218 5.61 -12.64 -13.22
C GLY A 218 4.55 -13.72 -13.01
N GLN A 219 3.33 -13.37 -12.59
CA GLN A 219 2.24 -14.31 -12.31
C GLN A 219 1.04 -14.08 -13.24
N LEU A 220 0.73 -15.07 -14.08
CA LEU A 220 -0.36 -15.03 -15.07
C LEU A 220 -1.78 -15.01 -14.46
N VAL A 221 -1.95 -15.51 -13.24
CA VAL A 221 -3.26 -15.63 -12.60
C VAL A 221 -3.87 -14.26 -12.27
N LEU A 222 -3.02 -13.23 -12.12
CA LEU A 222 -3.42 -11.87 -11.77
C LEU A 222 -3.95 -11.05 -12.96
N LEU A 223 -3.79 -11.55 -14.19
CA LEU A 223 -4.01 -10.76 -15.40
C LEU A 223 -5.48 -10.32 -15.55
N ILE A 224 -6.42 -11.25 -15.41
CA ILE A 224 -7.85 -10.98 -15.65
C ILE A 224 -8.41 -9.93 -14.69
N PRO A 225 -8.27 -10.03 -13.35
CA PRO A 225 -8.84 -9.04 -12.44
C PRO A 225 -8.22 -7.64 -12.63
N VAL A 226 -6.90 -7.55 -12.82
CA VAL A 226 -6.21 -6.27 -13.01
C VAL A 226 -6.61 -5.60 -14.33
N MET A 227 -6.80 -6.38 -15.41
CA MET A 227 -7.26 -5.85 -16.70
C MET A 227 -8.68 -5.30 -16.64
N VAL A 228 -9.58 -5.94 -15.88
CA VAL A 228 -10.96 -5.46 -15.72
C VAL A 228 -10.97 -4.14 -14.95
N GLU A 229 -10.27 -4.06 -13.82
CA GLU A 229 -10.23 -2.83 -13.01
C GLU A 229 -9.57 -1.67 -13.75
N SER A 230 -8.40 -1.90 -14.36
CA SER A 230 -7.68 -0.87 -15.15
C SER A 230 -8.43 -0.43 -16.40
N SER A 231 -9.35 -1.25 -16.92
CA SER A 231 -10.25 -0.83 -18.00
C SER A 231 -11.44 -0.05 -17.47
N THR A 232 -11.95 -0.31 -16.26
CA THR A 232 -13.09 0.46 -15.72
C THR A 232 -12.71 1.87 -15.23
N SER A 233 -11.50 2.05 -14.71
CA SER A 233 -11.11 3.34 -14.10
C SER A 233 -11.02 4.52 -15.08
N PRO A 234 -10.48 4.40 -16.31
CA PRO A 234 -10.45 5.49 -17.27
C PRO A 234 -11.84 5.78 -17.84
N PHE A 235 -12.69 4.74 -17.98
CA PHE A 235 -14.05 4.91 -18.47
C PHE A 235 -14.93 5.69 -17.50
N LEU A 236 -14.75 5.51 -16.19
CA LEU A 236 -15.44 6.31 -15.18
C LEU A 236 -15.07 7.80 -15.30
N TYR A 237 -13.80 8.10 -15.60
CA TYR A 237 -13.35 9.47 -15.85
C TYR A 237 -13.96 10.07 -17.13
N TYR A 238 -14.12 9.29 -18.20
CA TYR A 238 -14.79 9.75 -19.43
C TYR A 238 -16.30 9.97 -19.27
N CYS A 239 -16.91 9.46 -18.19
CA CYS A 239 -18.35 9.56 -17.94
C CYS A 239 -18.73 10.75 -17.02
N ILE A 240 -17.73 11.53 -16.56
CA ILE A 240 -17.89 12.74 -15.72
C ILE A 240 -17.60 13.97 -16.58
#